data_AF-A0A9W9KSS9-F1
#
_entry.id   AF-A0A9W9KSS9-F1
#
_cell.length_a   1.000
_cell.length_b   1.000
_cell.length_c   1.000
_cell.angle_alpha   90.00
_cell.angle_beta   90.00
_cell.angle_gamma   90.00
#
_symmetry.space_group_name_H-M   'P 1'
#
loop_
_entity.id
_entity.type
_entity.pdbx_description
1 polymer ?
#
loop_
_entity_poly.entity_id
_entity_poly.type
_entity_poly.pdbx_seq_one_letter_code
_entity_poly.pdbx_strand_id
1 'polypeptide(L)'
;MYEPKTKGTAQTNVTKNHVIQAKAPSDSEANHTTSKHATHDSNDKKPCMTCIGQAIDKEFCSRRVHTYHNPQIHHFNMDGQCVFGPNSTTPAECLAIILSQKQRTDPSLNGYLVKSIINRARVFVDPVATTLDPNSLYLRGSELIDAAQGKVQKCFSDHGWWQLVAREAEGISVLPSDPQVYLSTEILYASGFLNSPDINVAREWVVDKASPYVRSPRGCSRKLNFKRKQSPLCVFKVQNADQVT
;
A
#
# COMPACT_ATOMS: atom_id res chain seq x y z
N MET A 1 49.69 -9.75 -19.68
CA MET A 1 49.72 -9.40 -21.11
C MET A 1 49.31 -10.63 -21.90
N TYR A 2 48.05 -10.70 -22.32
CA TYR A 2 47.56 -11.67 -23.30
C TYR A 2 46.31 -11.07 -23.96
N GLU A 3 46.43 -10.79 -25.25
CA GLU A 3 45.41 -10.49 -26.25
C GLU A 3 45.94 -11.12 -27.57
N PRO A 4 45.16 -11.28 -28.67
CA PRO A 4 43.70 -11.28 -28.86
C PRO A 4 43.25 -12.41 -29.83
N LYS A 5 41.95 -12.44 -30.23
CA LYS A 5 41.40 -12.80 -31.58
C LYS A 5 39.85 -12.89 -31.51
N THR A 6 39.10 -11.87 -31.92
CA THR A 6 38.49 -11.57 -33.25
C THR A 6 37.34 -12.46 -33.74
N LYS A 7 36.18 -11.80 -33.85
CA LYS A 7 35.21 -11.70 -34.98
C LYS A 7 34.51 -12.97 -35.51
N GLY A 8 33.18 -12.89 -35.51
CA GLY A 8 32.29 -13.69 -36.36
C GLY A 8 30.94 -12.99 -36.53
N THR A 9 30.79 -12.24 -37.63
CA THR A 9 29.56 -11.58 -38.08
C THR A 9 28.74 -12.58 -38.91
N ALA A 10 27.43 -12.65 -38.71
CA ALA A 10 26.52 -13.25 -39.68
C ALA A 10 25.29 -12.35 -39.87
N GLN A 11 25.23 -11.74 -41.05
CA GLN A 11 24.04 -11.14 -41.63
C GLN A 11 23.27 -12.23 -42.38
N THR A 12 21.95 -12.26 -42.24
CA THR A 12 21.06 -12.80 -43.28
C THR A 12 19.90 -11.85 -43.46
N ASN A 13 19.84 -11.27 -44.66
CA ASN A 13 18.71 -10.58 -45.23
C ASN A 13 17.64 -11.58 -45.71
N VAL A 14 16.43 -11.06 -45.94
CA VAL A 14 15.48 -11.35 -47.06
C VAL A 14 14.05 -11.61 -46.52
N THR A 15 12.92 -11.17 -47.08
CA THR A 15 12.41 -10.06 -47.92
C THR A 15 10.87 -10.29 -47.99
N LYS A 16 10.10 -9.24 -48.31
CA LYS A 16 8.81 -9.21 -49.06
C LYS A 16 7.47 -9.13 -48.30
N ASN A 17 6.98 -7.89 -48.22
CA ASN A 17 5.78 -7.33 -48.91
C ASN A 17 4.55 -8.21 -49.16
N HIS A 18 3.40 -7.82 -48.61
CA HIS A 18 2.07 -7.65 -49.26
C HIS A 18 1.04 -7.28 -48.17
N VAL A 19 -0.07 -6.56 -48.36
CA VAL A 19 -0.65 -5.70 -49.40
C VAL A 19 -1.73 -4.93 -48.64
N ILE A 20 -1.87 -3.64 -48.92
CA ILE A 20 -2.93 -2.78 -48.37
C ILE A 20 -4.19 -3.01 -49.21
N GLN A 21 -5.31 -3.33 -48.55
CA GLN A 21 -6.65 -3.13 -49.13
C GLN A 21 -7.52 -2.36 -48.13
N ALA A 22 -7.88 -1.15 -48.54
CA ALA A 22 -8.94 -0.35 -47.95
C ALA A 22 -10.29 -0.82 -48.53
N LYS A 23 -11.30 -0.95 -47.67
CA LYS A 23 -12.70 -1.09 -48.07
C LYS A 23 -13.53 -0.08 -47.25
N ALA A 24 -14.24 0.78 -47.97
CA ALA A 24 -15.14 1.81 -47.47
C ALA A 24 -16.50 1.18 -47.00
N PRO A 25 -17.37 1.97 -46.34
CA PRO A 25 -18.41 1.46 -45.45
C PRO A 25 -19.71 1.12 -46.19
N SER A 26 -20.47 0.20 -45.63
CA SER A 26 -21.87 -0.05 -46.00
C SER A 26 -22.75 0.06 -44.76
N ASP A 27 -23.64 1.03 -44.81
CA ASP A 27 -24.76 1.24 -43.91
C ASP A 27 -25.71 0.03 -43.95
N SER A 28 -26.12 -0.48 -42.79
CA SER A 28 -27.46 -1.05 -42.61
C SER A 28 -27.73 -1.45 -41.16
N GLU A 29 -28.93 -1.09 -40.72
CA GLU A 29 -29.75 -1.72 -39.67
C GLU A 29 -29.59 -1.24 -38.22
N ALA A 30 -30.40 -0.22 -37.94
CA ALA A 30 -31.03 -0.03 -36.65
C ALA A 30 -31.94 -1.22 -36.32
N ASN A 31 -31.71 -1.87 -35.18
CA ASN A 31 -32.74 -2.55 -34.41
C ASN A 31 -32.41 -2.41 -32.92
N HIS A 32 -33.09 -1.44 -32.31
CA HIS A 32 -33.01 -1.13 -30.89
C HIS A 32 -33.99 -2.03 -30.14
N THR A 33 -33.49 -3.07 -29.48
CA THR A 33 -34.25 -3.81 -28.46
C THR A 33 -33.34 -4.09 -27.28
N THR A 34 -33.14 -3.09 -26.43
CA THR A 34 -32.47 -3.26 -25.12
C THR A 34 -33.40 -3.95 -24.13
N SER A 35 -33.37 -5.28 -24.13
CA SER A 35 -33.73 -6.08 -22.96
C SER A 35 -32.54 -6.06 -21.99
N LYS A 36 -32.70 -5.38 -20.85
CA LYS A 36 -31.69 -5.28 -19.80
C LYS A 36 -31.70 -6.53 -18.93
N HIS A 37 -31.03 -7.59 -19.37
CA HIS A 37 -30.50 -8.60 -18.46
C HIS A 37 -28.99 -8.44 -18.37
N ALA A 38 -28.55 -7.72 -17.34
CA ALA A 38 -27.16 -7.68 -16.93
C ALA A 38 -26.78 -9.03 -16.32
N THR A 39 -26.23 -9.93 -17.14
CA THR A 39 -25.44 -11.05 -16.65
C THR A 39 -24.12 -10.48 -16.14
N HIS A 40 -23.93 -10.61 -14.83
CA HIS A 40 -22.74 -10.20 -14.10
C HIS A 40 -21.58 -11.11 -14.49
N ASP A 41 -20.92 -10.82 -15.61
CA ASP A 41 -19.75 -11.54 -16.10
C ASP A 41 -18.53 -11.14 -15.25
N SER A 42 -18.33 -11.87 -14.14
CA SER A 42 -17.17 -11.74 -13.27
C SER A 42 -15.94 -12.30 -13.98
N ASN A 43 -15.37 -11.48 -14.85
CA ASN A 43 -14.09 -11.71 -15.49
C ASN A 43 -12.98 -11.58 -14.43
N ASP A 44 -12.68 -12.68 -13.74
CA ASP A 44 -11.51 -12.85 -12.86
C ASP A 44 -10.22 -12.77 -13.71
N LYS A 45 -9.88 -11.57 -14.15
CA LYS A 45 -8.64 -11.30 -14.87
C LYS A 45 -7.49 -11.32 -13.86
N LYS A 46 -6.77 -12.45 -13.81
CA LYS A 46 -5.46 -12.52 -13.17
C LYS A 46 -4.60 -11.33 -13.65
N PRO A 47 -3.93 -10.60 -12.74
CA PRO A 47 -3.13 -9.46 -13.13
C PRO A 47 -2.01 -9.90 -14.10
N CYS A 48 -1.90 -9.20 -15.23
CA CYS A 48 -0.85 -9.44 -16.22
C CYS A 48 0.48 -8.90 -15.68
N MET A 49 1.59 -9.65 -15.81
CA MET A 49 2.94 -9.21 -15.42
C MET A 49 3.27 -7.79 -15.88
N THR A 50 2.89 -7.45 -17.11
CA THR A 50 3.15 -6.15 -17.72
C THR A 50 2.48 -5.00 -16.96
N CYS A 51 1.28 -5.20 -16.39
CA CYS A 51 0.60 -4.12 -15.65
C CYS A 51 1.18 -3.90 -14.25
N ILE A 52 1.73 -4.96 -13.63
CA ILE A 52 2.44 -4.86 -12.34
C ILE A 52 3.76 -4.10 -12.55
N GLY A 53 4.55 -4.47 -13.56
CA GLY A 53 5.80 -3.78 -13.88
C GLY A 53 5.60 -2.30 -14.15
N GLN A 54 4.60 -1.94 -14.97
CA GLN A 54 4.27 -0.53 -15.24
C GLN A 54 3.87 0.25 -13.98
N ALA A 55 3.16 -0.38 -13.04
CA ALA A 55 2.78 0.27 -11.78
C ALA A 55 4.00 0.51 -10.87
N ILE A 56 4.89 -0.48 -10.77
CA ILE A 56 6.15 -0.36 -10.02
C ILE A 56 7.03 0.73 -10.63
N ASP A 57 7.26 0.68 -11.95
CA ASP A 57 8.11 1.64 -12.65
C ASP A 57 7.60 3.07 -12.48
N LYS A 58 6.28 3.28 -12.62
CA LYS A 58 5.66 4.59 -12.42
C LYS A 58 5.86 5.11 -11.00
N GLU A 59 5.61 4.27 -9.99
CA GLU A 59 5.76 4.64 -8.59
C GLU A 59 7.22 4.95 -8.26
N PHE A 60 8.15 4.09 -8.66
CA PHE A 60 9.58 4.25 -8.37
C PHE A 60 10.16 5.46 -9.11
N CYS A 61 9.77 5.69 -10.36
CA CYS A 61 10.15 6.91 -11.08
C CYS A 61 9.65 8.17 -10.36
N SER A 62 8.42 8.17 -9.85
CA SER A 62 7.86 9.29 -9.07
C SER A 62 8.67 9.55 -7.80
N ARG A 63 8.94 8.49 -7.02
CA ARG A 63 9.74 8.59 -5.79
C ARG A 63 11.14 9.12 -6.05
N ARG A 64 11.80 8.67 -7.12
CA ARG A 64 13.11 9.18 -7.55
C ARG A 64 13.10 10.67 -7.82
N VAL A 65 12.11 11.17 -8.55
CA VAL A 65 11.97 12.61 -8.80
C VAL A 65 11.77 13.37 -7.49
N HIS A 66 10.91 12.87 -6.59
CA HIS A 66 10.67 13.50 -5.30
C HIS A 66 11.93 13.57 -4.42
N THR A 67 12.67 12.46 -4.29
CA THR A 67 13.91 12.40 -3.51
C THR A 67 15.02 13.26 -4.13
N TYR A 68 15.12 13.32 -5.46
CA TYR A 68 16.08 14.19 -6.14
C TYR A 68 15.87 15.67 -5.77
N HIS A 69 14.60 16.12 -5.71
CA HIS A 69 14.28 17.50 -5.34
C HIS A 69 14.25 17.75 -3.83
N ASN A 70 14.09 16.71 -3.01
CA ASN A 70 13.94 16.84 -1.56
C ASN A 70 14.79 15.76 -0.85
N PRO A 71 16.09 16.00 -0.65
CA PRO A 71 17.00 15.02 -0.04
C PRO A 71 16.68 14.72 1.44
N GLN A 72 15.83 15.53 2.08
CA GLN A 72 15.36 15.34 3.45
C GLN A 72 14.27 14.27 3.58
N ILE A 73 13.76 13.71 2.48
CA ILE A 73 12.77 12.63 2.54
C ILE A 73 13.41 11.39 3.16
N HIS A 74 12.92 10.97 4.32
CA HIS A 74 13.36 9.77 5.01
C HIS A 74 12.92 8.52 4.25
N HIS A 75 11.61 8.36 4.00
CA HIS A 75 11.03 7.28 3.19
C HIS A 75 9.66 7.73 2.63
N PHE A 76 8.95 6.81 1.98
CA PHE A 76 7.58 7.00 1.51
C PHE A 76 6.64 6.07 2.25
N ASN A 77 5.54 6.60 2.76
CA ASN A 77 4.54 5.82 3.49
C ASN A 77 3.71 4.91 2.55
N MET A 78 2.76 4.18 3.12
CA MET A 78 1.88 3.27 2.38
C MET A 78 1.09 3.94 1.25
N ASP A 79 0.81 5.24 1.36
CA ASP A 79 0.10 6.01 0.33
C ASP A 79 1.04 6.67 -0.69
N GLY A 80 2.34 6.36 -0.66
CA GLY A 80 3.36 6.97 -1.51
C GLY A 80 3.68 8.42 -1.13
N GLN A 81 3.28 8.88 0.06
CA GLN A 81 3.55 10.25 0.52
C GLN A 81 4.94 10.34 1.16
N CYS A 82 5.61 11.48 0.95
CA CYS A 82 6.90 11.77 1.54
C CYS A 82 6.83 11.85 3.07
N VAL A 83 7.68 11.10 3.76
CA VAL A 83 7.87 11.17 5.22
C VAL A 83 9.28 11.67 5.50
N PHE A 84 9.43 12.65 6.39
CA PHE A 84 10.70 13.34 6.65
C PHE A 84 11.43 12.82 7.90
N GLY A 85 10.88 11.83 8.60
CA GLY A 85 11.50 11.21 9.76
C GLY A 85 11.08 9.74 9.92
N PRO A 86 11.66 9.02 10.89
CA PRO A 86 11.24 7.66 11.22
C PRO A 86 9.84 7.65 11.85
N ASN A 87 9.07 6.61 11.54
CA ASN A 87 7.76 6.36 12.14
C ASN A 87 7.90 5.31 13.24
N SER A 88 7.34 5.58 14.42
CA SER A 88 7.37 4.65 15.56
C SER A 88 6.29 3.56 15.50
N THR A 89 5.33 3.66 14.56
CA THR A 89 4.31 2.63 14.35
C THR A 89 4.99 1.30 14.05
N THR A 90 4.68 0.25 14.81
CA THR A 90 5.29 -1.07 14.61
C THR A 90 4.82 -1.69 13.28
N PRO A 91 5.58 -2.65 12.72
CA PRO A 91 5.14 -3.37 11.51
C PRO A 91 3.77 -4.04 11.67
N ALA A 92 3.53 -4.66 12.84
CA ALA A 92 2.27 -5.34 13.15
C ALA A 92 1.09 -4.35 13.22
N GLU A 93 1.27 -3.18 13.85
CA GLU A 93 0.26 -2.12 13.86
C GLU A 93 -0.01 -1.56 12.45
N CYS A 94 1.02 -1.39 11.63
CA CYS A 94 0.85 -0.97 10.24
C CYS A 94 -0.03 -1.99 9.49
N LEU A 95 0.26 -3.29 9.60
CA LEU A 95 -0.56 -4.34 8.98
C LEU A 95 -2.00 -4.33 9.50
N ALA A 96 -2.20 -4.19 10.81
CA ALA A 96 -3.52 -4.13 11.41
C ALA A 96 -4.33 -2.93 10.88
N ILE A 97 -3.71 -1.76 10.75
CA ILE A 97 -4.37 -0.59 10.17
C ILE A 97 -4.70 -0.82 8.69
N ILE A 98 -3.77 -1.39 7.91
CA ILE A 98 -4.00 -1.72 6.49
C ILE A 98 -5.17 -2.69 6.32
N LEU A 99 -5.26 -3.74 7.13
CA LEU A 99 -6.33 -4.74 7.03
C LEU A 99 -7.66 -4.26 7.62
N SER A 100 -7.63 -3.38 8.64
CA SER A 100 -8.85 -2.77 9.20
C SER A 100 -9.63 -1.95 8.17
N GLN A 101 -8.93 -1.42 7.18
CA GLN A 101 -9.52 -0.60 6.12
C GLN A 101 -10.43 -1.40 5.19
N LYS A 102 -10.17 -2.70 4.98
CA LYS A 102 -10.97 -3.60 4.13
C LYS A 102 -12.44 -3.68 4.57
N GLN A 103 -12.74 -3.32 5.82
CA GLN A 103 -14.11 -3.28 6.30
C GLN A 103 -14.84 -2.06 5.73
N ARG A 104 -15.92 -2.33 4.99
CA ARG A 104 -16.93 -1.32 4.67
C ARG A 104 -17.38 -0.71 5.99
N THR A 105 -17.02 0.54 6.23
CA THR A 105 -17.43 1.27 7.42
C THR A 105 -18.95 1.23 7.49
N ASP A 106 -19.47 0.58 8.52
CA ASP A 106 -20.88 0.66 8.89
C ASP A 106 -21.31 2.15 8.83
N PRO A 107 -22.38 2.50 8.12
CA PRO A 107 -22.84 3.89 8.03
C PRO A 107 -23.31 4.48 9.37
N SER A 108 -23.22 3.75 10.48
CA SER A 108 -23.41 4.28 11.83
C SER A 108 -22.41 5.39 12.21
N LEU A 109 -22.78 6.20 13.21
CA LEU A 109 -21.93 7.25 13.78
C LEU A 109 -20.54 6.71 14.19
N ASN A 110 -20.49 5.48 14.70
CA ASN A 110 -19.27 4.80 15.09
C ASN A 110 -18.38 4.49 13.87
N GLY A 111 -18.97 4.09 12.74
CA GLY A 111 -18.21 3.84 11.52
C GLY A 111 -17.57 5.10 10.93
N TYR A 112 -18.24 6.26 10.99
CA TYR A 112 -17.63 7.53 10.60
C TYR A 112 -16.48 7.94 11.52
N LEU A 113 -16.62 7.73 12.82
CA LEU A 113 -15.55 8.00 13.79
C LEU A 113 -14.32 7.12 13.49
N VAL A 114 -14.54 5.82 13.29
CA VAL A 114 -13.48 4.86 12.94
C VAL A 114 -12.81 5.25 11.63
N LYS A 115 -13.58 5.55 10.57
CA LYS A 115 -13.06 6.04 9.29
C LYS A 115 -12.19 7.29 9.48
N SER A 116 -12.67 8.23 10.30
CA SER A 116 -11.95 9.48 10.59
C SER A 116 -10.64 9.24 11.32
N ILE A 117 -10.61 8.31 12.28
CA ILE A 117 -9.39 7.92 13.01
C ILE A 117 -8.40 7.25 12.05
N ILE A 118 -8.85 6.26 11.29
CA ILE A 118 -8.02 5.55 10.31
C ILE A 118 -7.42 6.51 9.29
N ASN A 119 -8.23 7.41 8.72
CA ASN A 119 -7.76 8.40 7.74
C ASN A 119 -6.66 9.32 8.30
N ARG A 120 -6.72 9.67 9.60
CA ARG A 120 -5.65 10.44 10.25
C ARG A 120 -4.43 9.58 10.56
N ALA A 121 -4.61 8.30 10.90
CA ALA A 121 -3.52 7.38 11.18
C ALA A 121 -2.72 7.02 9.91
N ARG A 122 -3.36 7.03 8.73
CA ARG A 122 -2.74 6.63 7.44
C ARG A 122 -1.41 7.29 7.13
N VAL A 123 -1.22 8.55 7.51
CA VAL A 123 0.05 9.25 7.24
C VAL A 123 1.25 8.62 7.97
N PHE A 124 0.98 7.86 9.03
CA PHE A 124 1.95 7.13 9.87
C PHE A 124 1.97 5.62 9.59
N VAL A 125 1.28 5.17 8.54
CA VAL A 125 1.25 3.76 8.14
C VAL A 125 2.31 3.54 7.08
N ASP A 126 3.28 2.69 7.43
CA ASP A 126 4.38 2.34 6.54
C ASP A 126 4.01 1.13 5.66
N PRO A 127 4.64 0.99 4.49
CA PRO A 127 4.52 -0.23 3.72
C PRO A 127 5.18 -1.39 4.48
N VAL A 128 4.55 -2.56 4.43
CA VAL A 128 4.99 -3.77 5.16
C VAL A 128 5.02 -5.00 4.27
N ALA A 129 5.91 -5.93 4.60
CA ALA A 129 5.97 -7.27 4.04
C ALA A 129 5.65 -8.28 5.15
N THR A 130 4.87 -9.31 4.83
CA THR A 130 4.45 -10.32 5.80
C THR A 130 4.55 -11.73 5.25
N THR A 131 4.94 -12.66 6.12
CA THR A 131 4.88 -14.12 5.90
C THR A 131 3.76 -14.76 6.71
N LEU A 132 2.76 -13.97 7.13
CA LEU A 132 1.57 -14.50 7.80
C LEU A 132 0.88 -15.50 6.89
N ASP A 133 0.34 -16.55 7.49
CA ASP A 133 -0.55 -17.43 6.77
C ASP A 133 -1.83 -16.66 6.34
N PRO A 134 -2.43 -17.02 5.19
CA PRO A 134 -3.62 -16.32 4.70
C PRO A 134 -4.79 -16.30 5.69
N ASN A 135 -4.94 -17.34 6.54
CA ASN A 135 -6.03 -17.39 7.51
C ASN A 135 -5.84 -16.35 8.62
N SER A 136 -4.60 -16.10 9.04
CA SER A 136 -4.28 -15.06 10.02
C SER A 136 -4.59 -13.64 9.52
N LEU A 137 -4.67 -13.39 8.21
CA LEU A 137 -5.05 -12.08 7.67
C LEU A 137 -6.52 -11.71 7.97
N TYR A 138 -7.34 -12.70 8.37
CA TYR A 138 -8.72 -12.48 8.79
C TYR A 138 -8.85 -12.12 10.27
N LEU A 139 -7.79 -12.30 11.08
CA LEU A 139 -7.75 -11.86 12.48
C LEU A 139 -7.91 -10.33 12.60
N ARG A 140 -8.26 -9.86 13.80
CA ARG A 140 -8.58 -8.44 14.04
C ARG A 140 -7.99 -7.94 15.34
N GLY A 141 -7.84 -6.61 15.42
CA GLY A 141 -7.41 -5.92 16.63
C GLY A 141 -6.09 -6.48 17.18
N SER A 142 -6.06 -6.75 18.48
CA SER A 142 -4.90 -7.33 19.16
C SER A 142 -4.53 -8.73 18.66
N GLU A 143 -5.51 -9.57 18.32
CA GLU A 143 -5.22 -10.94 17.84
C GLU A 143 -4.38 -10.93 16.56
N LEU A 144 -4.68 -10.00 15.65
CA LEU A 144 -3.88 -9.81 14.43
C LEU A 144 -2.48 -9.29 14.75
N ILE A 145 -2.36 -8.35 15.70
CA ILE A 145 -1.07 -7.78 16.11
C ILE A 145 -0.20 -8.88 16.72
N ASP A 146 -0.76 -9.70 17.61
CA ASP A 146 -0.06 -10.80 18.27
C ASP A 146 0.36 -11.87 17.25
N ALA A 147 -0.52 -12.23 16.31
CA ALA A 147 -0.19 -13.17 15.23
C ALA A 147 0.86 -12.61 14.24
N ALA A 148 0.89 -11.28 14.08
CA ALA A 148 1.83 -10.56 13.23
C ALA A 148 3.24 -10.41 13.82
N GLN A 149 3.38 -10.59 15.14
CA GLN A 149 4.65 -10.37 15.82
C GLN A 149 5.77 -11.26 15.26
N GLY A 150 6.87 -10.64 14.84
CA GLY A 150 8.02 -11.33 14.25
C GLY A 150 7.82 -11.90 12.84
N LYS A 151 6.63 -11.76 12.25
CA LYS A 151 6.29 -12.22 10.89
C LYS A 151 5.99 -11.08 9.92
N VAL A 152 6.00 -9.84 10.42
CA VAL A 152 5.81 -8.62 9.64
C VAL A 152 7.01 -7.72 9.84
N GLN A 153 7.48 -7.14 8.74
CA GLN A 153 8.55 -6.16 8.73
C GLN A 153 8.18 -4.96 7.87
N LYS A 154 8.73 -3.79 8.19
CA LYS A 154 8.62 -2.62 7.29
C LYS A 154 9.42 -2.90 6.02
N CYS A 155 8.90 -2.44 4.90
CA CYS A 155 9.59 -2.49 3.63
C CYS A 155 9.52 -1.14 2.93
N PHE A 156 10.66 -0.52 2.70
CA PHE A 156 10.74 0.78 2.03
C PHE A 156 11.37 0.62 0.66
N SER A 157 10.89 1.38 -0.32
CA SER A 157 11.62 1.54 -1.59
C SER A 157 13.02 2.08 -1.30
N ASP A 158 13.96 1.83 -2.20
CA ASP A 158 15.33 2.38 -2.17
C ASP A 158 15.44 3.92 -2.28
N HIS A 159 14.31 4.61 -2.20
CA HIS A 159 14.19 6.06 -2.28
C HIS A 159 14.07 6.66 -0.87
N GLY A 160 14.85 7.71 -0.62
CA GLY A 160 14.95 8.40 0.67
C GLY A 160 16.22 8.01 1.45
N TRP A 161 16.51 8.74 2.52
CA TRP A 161 17.73 8.56 3.30
C TRP A 161 17.62 7.50 4.42
N TRP A 162 16.47 6.82 4.57
CA TRP A 162 16.30 5.74 5.54
C TRP A 162 17.38 4.66 5.44
N GLN A 163 17.91 4.40 4.25
CA GLN A 163 18.98 3.41 4.05
C GLN A 163 20.27 3.73 4.79
N LEU A 164 20.53 5.02 5.07
CA LEU A 164 21.71 5.49 5.78
C LEU A 164 21.59 5.30 7.29
N VAL A 165 20.36 5.18 7.82
CA VAL A 165 20.11 5.07 9.27
C VAL A 165 19.56 3.71 9.70
N ALA A 166 18.80 3.02 8.84
CA ALA A 166 18.07 1.81 9.21
C ALA A 166 18.85 0.51 8.98
N ARG A 167 19.91 0.51 8.16
CA ARG A 167 20.70 -0.71 7.84
C ARG A 167 21.28 -1.39 9.08
N GLU A 168 21.42 -0.66 10.18
CA GLU A 168 22.11 -1.15 11.38
C GLU A 168 21.16 -1.47 12.55
N ALA A 169 19.87 -1.07 12.51
CA ALA A 169 19.05 -1.03 13.73
C ALA A 169 17.62 -1.63 13.65
N GLU A 170 16.92 -1.60 12.51
CA GLU A 170 15.44 -1.70 12.54
C GLU A 170 14.81 -2.86 11.75
N GLY A 171 15.62 -3.79 11.20
CA GLY A 171 15.07 -4.95 10.46
C GLY A 171 14.18 -4.54 9.27
N ILE A 172 14.44 -3.37 8.68
CA ILE A 172 13.70 -2.83 7.54
C ILE A 172 14.25 -3.42 6.26
N SER A 173 13.36 -3.98 5.44
CA SER A 173 13.71 -4.56 4.14
C SER A 173 13.56 -3.53 3.00
N VAL A 174 14.29 -3.75 1.91
CA VAL A 174 14.08 -2.99 0.68
C VAL A 174 12.89 -3.59 -0.07
N LEU A 175 11.96 -2.73 -0.48
CA LEU A 175 10.81 -3.11 -1.29
C LEU A 175 11.30 -3.51 -2.70
N PRO A 176 10.94 -4.71 -3.21
CA PRO A 176 11.43 -5.21 -4.49
C PRO A 176 11.00 -4.34 -5.68
N SER A 177 11.88 -4.16 -6.65
CA SER A 177 11.54 -3.59 -7.97
C SER A 177 11.11 -4.65 -8.98
N ASP A 178 11.45 -5.92 -8.73
CA ASP A 178 11.10 -7.04 -9.61
C ASP A 178 9.60 -7.40 -9.49
N PRO A 179 8.80 -7.28 -10.57
CA PRO A 179 7.39 -7.67 -10.57
C PRO A 179 7.14 -9.12 -10.15
N GLN A 180 8.08 -10.03 -10.40
CA GLN A 180 7.93 -11.47 -10.07
C GLN A 180 7.74 -11.68 -8.57
N VAL A 181 8.42 -10.88 -7.74
CA VAL A 181 8.39 -11.02 -6.28
C VAL A 181 6.98 -10.77 -5.74
N TYR A 182 6.22 -9.89 -6.38
CA TYR A 182 4.83 -9.59 -5.99
C TYR A 182 3.82 -10.65 -6.41
N LEU A 183 4.23 -11.61 -7.25
CA LEU A 183 3.40 -12.77 -7.57
C LEU A 183 3.69 -13.97 -6.68
N SER A 184 4.75 -13.92 -5.86
CA SER A 184 5.02 -14.96 -4.88
C SER A 184 3.92 -15.03 -3.84
N THR A 185 3.51 -16.24 -3.46
CA THR A 185 2.57 -16.49 -2.36
C THR A 185 3.26 -16.60 -1.00
N GLU A 186 4.59 -16.58 -0.97
CA GLU A 186 5.37 -16.76 0.27
C GLU A 186 5.45 -15.47 1.10
N ILE A 187 5.55 -14.33 0.40
CA ILE A 187 5.65 -13.01 1.02
C ILE A 187 4.60 -12.11 0.42
N LEU A 188 3.73 -11.59 1.28
CA LEU A 188 2.71 -10.64 0.91
C LEU A 188 3.21 -9.22 1.17
N TYR A 189 3.23 -8.40 0.12
CA TYR A 189 3.64 -7.00 0.20
C TYR A 189 2.43 -6.07 0.26
N ALA A 190 2.27 -5.38 1.38
CA ALA A 190 1.37 -4.27 1.53
C ALA A 190 2.11 -2.98 1.16
N SER A 191 2.25 -2.71 -0.15
CA SER A 191 3.03 -1.58 -0.67
C SER A 191 2.19 -0.35 -1.04
N GLY A 192 0.87 -0.54 -1.19
CA GLY A 192 -0.11 0.52 -1.42
C GLY A 192 -0.30 0.93 -2.88
N PHE A 193 0.62 0.55 -3.78
CA PHE A 193 0.51 0.84 -5.22
C PHE A 193 0.22 -0.41 -6.09
N LEU A 194 0.26 -1.62 -5.52
CA LEU A 194 -0.15 -2.87 -6.17
C LEU A 194 -1.41 -3.46 -5.53
N ASN A 195 -2.36 -3.90 -6.38
CA ASN A 195 -3.54 -4.64 -5.90
C ASN A 195 -3.09 -6.06 -5.60
N SER A 196 -3.18 -6.48 -4.34
CA SER A 196 -3.20 -7.90 -3.99
C SER A 196 -4.67 -8.29 -3.70
N PRO A 197 -5.13 -9.50 -4.06
CA PRO A 197 -6.47 -9.97 -3.67
C PRO A 197 -6.69 -9.92 -2.16
N ASP A 198 -5.61 -10.07 -1.39
CA ASP A 198 -5.66 -10.10 0.07
C ASP A 198 -5.53 -8.71 0.69
N ILE A 199 -4.84 -7.78 0.00
CA ILE A 199 -4.58 -6.41 0.45
C ILE A 199 -4.99 -5.39 -0.61
N ASN A 200 -6.00 -4.60 -0.29
CA ASN A 200 -6.45 -3.50 -1.14
C ASN A 200 -5.37 -2.40 -1.25
N VAL A 201 -5.13 -1.94 -2.46
CA VAL A 201 -4.28 -0.78 -2.84
C VAL A 201 -4.80 0.54 -2.31
N ALA A 202 -3.91 1.48 -1.97
CA ALA A 202 -4.19 2.88 -1.66
C ALA A 202 -4.98 3.66 -2.75
N ARG A 203 -4.94 3.24 -4.03
CA ARG A 203 -5.66 3.91 -5.14
C ARG A 203 -7.18 3.73 -5.14
N GLU A 204 -7.72 2.63 -4.62
CA GLU A 204 -9.19 2.46 -4.45
C GLU A 204 -9.77 3.42 -3.40
N TRP A 205 -8.90 4.10 -2.65
CA TRP A 205 -9.24 5.00 -1.56
C TRP A 205 -9.11 6.48 -1.93
N VAL A 206 -8.54 6.80 -3.10
CA VAL A 206 -8.32 8.18 -3.57
C VAL A 206 -9.59 8.77 -4.19
N VAL A 207 -10.63 7.97 -4.43
CA VAL A 207 -11.93 8.47 -4.93
C VAL A 207 -12.56 9.49 -3.97
N ASP A 208 -12.18 9.51 -2.68
CA ASP A 208 -12.62 10.52 -1.71
C ASP A 208 -11.74 11.80 -1.66
N LYS A 209 -10.57 11.84 -2.31
CA LYS A 209 -9.66 13.01 -2.27
C LYS A 209 -10.02 14.14 -3.24
N ALA A 210 -11.05 13.96 -4.08
CA ALA A 210 -11.64 15.07 -4.84
C ALA A 210 -12.46 16.05 -3.98
N SER A 211 -12.51 15.84 -2.65
CA SER A 211 -13.00 16.88 -1.73
C SER A 211 -11.89 17.92 -1.48
N PRO A 212 -12.09 19.21 -1.82
CA PRO A 212 -11.08 20.27 -1.68
C PRO A 212 -10.74 20.65 -0.22
N TYR A 213 -11.11 19.81 0.75
CA TYR A 213 -10.96 20.08 2.19
C TYR A 213 -9.60 19.72 2.79
N VAL A 214 -8.68 19.08 2.06
CA VAL A 214 -7.29 18.94 2.53
C VAL A 214 -6.48 20.18 2.14
N ARG A 215 -7.00 21.36 2.50
CA ARG A 215 -6.13 22.51 2.75
C ARG A 215 -5.49 22.27 4.10
N SER A 216 -4.17 22.46 4.16
CA SER A 216 -3.38 22.61 5.39
C SER A 216 -4.22 23.18 6.54
N PRO A 217 -4.18 22.63 7.77
CA PRO A 217 -4.82 23.24 8.92
C PRO A 217 -4.20 24.61 9.17
N ARG A 218 -4.71 25.65 8.51
CA ARG A 218 -4.45 27.02 8.91
C ARG A 218 -5.15 27.20 10.24
N GLY A 219 -4.33 27.24 11.30
CA GLY A 219 -4.61 27.85 12.59
C GLY A 219 -6.07 27.84 13.03
N CYS A 220 -6.56 26.68 13.47
CA CYS A 220 -7.64 26.68 14.46
C CYS A 220 -6.98 26.41 15.80
N SER A 221 -6.64 27.48 16.52
CA SER A 221 -6.25 27.41 17.92
C SER A 221 -7.39 26.74 18.68
N ARG A 222 -7.28 25.42 18.92
CA ARG A 222 -8.14 24.75 19.90
C ARG A 222 -7.91 25.49 21.21
N LYS A 223 -8.89 26.28 21.63
CA LYS A 223 -8.94 26.80 23.00
C LYS A 223 -8.89 25.58 23.92
N LEU A 224 -7.75 25.40 24.59
CA LEU A 224 -7.47 24.36 25.58
C LEU A 224 -8.30 24.62 26.85
N ASN A 225 -9.63 24.59 26.74
CA ASN A 225 -10.54 24.64 27.89
C ASN A 225 -11.05 23.24 28.25
N PHE A 226 -10.29 22.19 27.89
CA PHE A 226 -10.62 20.83 28.31
C PHE A 226 -10.18 20.65 29.76
N LYS A 227 -11.08 20.96 30.71
CA LYS A 227 -10.89 20.58 32.11
C LYS A 227 -10.81 19.05 32.18
N ARG A 228 -9.65 18.50 32.53
CA ARG A 228 -9.49 17.06 32.82
C ARG A 228 -10.48 16.69 33.92
N LYS A 229 -11.53 15.95 33.58
CA LYS A 229 -12.27 15.17 34.58
C LYS A 229 -11.39 13.98 34.95
N GLN A 230 -11.22 13.72 36.25
CA GLN A 230 -10.55 12.50 36.72
C GLN A 230 -11.25 11.29 36.11
N SER A 231 -10.47 10.38 35.52
CA SER A 231 -10.97 9.12 35.00
C SER A 231 -11.45 8.25 36.17
N PRO A 232 -12.61 7.59 36.07
CA PRO A 232 -13.09 6.65 37.10
C PRO A 232 -12.24 5.36 37.19
N LEU A 233 -11.21 5.20 36.35
CA LEU A 233 -10.39 3.99 36.23
C LEU A 233 -9.12 3.98 37.11
N CYS A 234 -9.04 4.81 38.15
CA CYS A 234 -7.90 4.80 39.08
C CYS A 234 -8.35 4.62 40.53
N VAL A 235 -8.90 3.45 40.86
CA VAL A 235 -8.94 2.93 42.23
C VAL A 235 -8.82 1.40 42.18
N PHE A 236 -7.60 0.88 42.04
CA PHE A 236 -7.27 -0.42 42.62
C PHE A 236 -6.56 -0.16 43.93
N LYS A 237 -7.30 -0.17 45.03
CA LYS A 237 -6.71 -0.34 46.36
C LYS A 237 -6.21 -1.77 46.44
N VAL A 238 -4.89 -1.94 46.48
CA VAL A 238 -4.28 -3.18 46.96
C VAL A 238 -4.58 -3.27 48.45
N GLN A 239 -5.60 -4.05 48.81
CA GLN A 239 -5.77 -4.53 50.18
C GLN A 239 -4.86 -5.76 50.31
N ASN A 240 -3.70 -5.59 50.93
CA ASN A 240 -2.97 -6.72 51.49
C ASN A 240 -3.64 -7.06 52.83
N ALA A 241 -4.40 -8.16 52.83
CA ALA A 241 -4.88 -8.82 54.03
C ALA A 241 -3.80 -9.78 54.53
N ASP A 242 -3.32 -9.49 55.73
CA ASP A 242 -3.14 -10.38 56.88
C ASP A 242 -2.36 -11.69 56.76
N GLN A 243 -1.29 -11.71 57.57
CA GLN A 243 -0.98 -12.69 58.62
C GLN A 243 -1.60 -14.10 58.49
N VAL A 244 -0.71 -15.10 58.42
CA VAL A 244 -0.96 -16.45 58.93
C VAL A 244 0.26 -16.87 59.75
N THR A 245 0.03 -16.92 61.07
CA THR A 245 0.68 -17.67 62.17
C THR A 245 2.19 -17.80 62.24
#